data_AF-A0A0A0HTX5-F1
#
_entry.id   AF-A0A0A0HTX5-F1
#
_cell.length_a   1.000
_cell.length_b   1.000
_cell.length_c   1.000
_cell.angle_alpha   90.00
_cell.angle_beta   90.00
_cell.angle_gamma   90.00
#
_symmetry.space_group_name_H-M   'P 1'
#
loop_
_entity.id
_entity.type
_entity.pdbx_description
1 polymer ?
#
loop_
_entity_poly.entity_id
_entity_poly.type
_entity_poly.pdbx_seq_one_letter_code
_entity_poly.pdbx_strand_id
1 'polypeptide(L)'
;MTPHIHFRRWISALVMMALVACSPAPQIIGIRNAEVPVESVAELTKHRIFIMSTRGSSEVAGAFYSSQRAPDLGMASVDATVPPTHVLGVLERPKRLPPDPRREFTVVNPVVYSTDDAFIAGINRELAKRAPGNRKLLIFVHGFNNTASDAVLRLSQFVEDTGFQGVPVLFTWASAAKGTRYVYDLNSALIARPQVRTMAATLNRTNAERIDVFAHSMGTFLTMEGLVSQQVAGRLGTGIPIDHIVLAAPDIDIDLFRTQITALHPSIKKRMFLLISKDDAALRLSRRIAGGVPRVGAADALLLEKLGVTVIDLSQIDDSNSGSHSKFAGSPEVVQLIGAGLNSNRRFGKTGSSTTFQELLANTPIMILGN
;
A
#
# COMPACT_ATOMS: atom_id res chain seq x y z
N MET A 1 -22.94 -53.70 -22.07
CA MET A 1 -23.20 -52.30 -22.49
C MET A 1 -24.07 -51.65 -21.41
N THR A 2 -23.81 -50.55 -20.70
CA THR A 2 -22.73 -49.54 -20.63
C THR A 2 -22.82 -48.82 -19.26
N PRO A 3 -22.31 -49.37 -18.13
CA PRO A 3 -22.36 -48.65 -16.84
C PRO A 3 -21.29 -47.56 -16.71
N HIS A 4 -20.29 -47.56 -17.59
CA HIS A 4 -19.16 -46.61 -17.56
C HIS A 4 -19.49 -45.19 -18.08
N ILE A 5 -20.63 -44.98 -18.72
CA ILE A 5 -20.98 -43.68 -19.33
C ILE A 5 -21.56 -42.71 -18.30
N HIS A 6 -22.27 -43.22 -17.28
CA HIS A 6 -22.88 -42.37 -16.24
C HIS A 6 -21.83 -41.86 -15.26
N PHE A 7 -20.87 -42.67 -14.82
CA PHE A 7 -19.84 -42.22 -13.87
C PHE A 7 -18.92 -41.11 -14.41
N ARG A 8 -18.58 -41.14 -15.72
CA ARG A 8 -17.80 -40.07 -16.38
C ARG A 8 -18.56 -38.75 -16.48
N ARG A 9 -19.90 -38.76 -16.61
CA ARG A 9 -20.70 -37.53 -16.70
C ARG A 9 -20.81 -36.78 -15.37
N TRP A 10 -20.82 -37.49 -14.24
CA TRP A 10 -20.86 -36.87 -12.91
C TRP A 10 -19.52 -36.26 -12.51
N ILE A 11 -18.40 -36.87 -12.88
CA ILE A 11 -17.06 -36.30 -12.65
C ILE A 11 -16.84 -35.04 -13.51
N SER A 12 -17.29 -35.04 -14.77
CA SER A 12 -17.20 -33.84 -15.63
C SER A 12 -18.05 -32.66 -15.12
N ALA A 13 -19.21 -32.93 -14.51
CA ALA A 13 -20.06 -31.89 -13.94
C ALA A 13 -19.48 -31.30 -12.63
N LEU A 14 -18.86 -32.14 -11.80
CA LEU A 14 -18.17 -31.70 -10.57
C LEU A 14 -16.88 -30.91 -10.88
N VAL A 15 -16.15 -31.28 -11.93
CA VAL A 15 -14.98 -30.54 -12.42
C VAL A 15 -15.38 -29.20 -13.08
N MET A 16 -16.55 -29.11 -13.73
CA MET A 16 -17.08 -27.83 -14.23
C MET A 16 -17.61 -26.92 -13.11
N MET A 17 -18.24 -27.44 -12.05
CA MET A 17 -18.69 -26.62 -10.92
C MET A 17 -17.53 -26.09 -10.06
N ALA A 18 -16.42 -26.83 -9.97
CA ALA A 18 -15.22 -26.37 -9.25
C ALA A 18 -14.47 -25.22 -9.96
N LEU A 19 -14.73 -24.95 -11.25
CA LEU A 19 -14.07 -23.89 -12.01
C LEU A 19 -14.81 -22.53 -11.96
N VAL A 20 -16.02 -22.48 -11.39
CA VAL A 20 -16.82 -21.23 -11.31
C VAL A 20 -16.50 -20.41 -10.04
N ALA A 21 -15.76 -20.96 -9.08
CA ALA A 21 -15.61 -20.37 -7.74
C ALA A 21 -14.42 -19.41 -7.54
N CYS A 22 -13.70 -18.99 -8.59
CA CYS A 22 -12.58 -18.04 -8.47
C CYS A 22 -12.58 -16.99 -9.58
N SER A 23 -13.70 -16.28 -9.76
CA SER A 23 -13.65 -15.04 -10.53
C SER A 23 -12.87 -13.99 -9.74
N PRO A 24 -11.83 -13.35 -10.33
CA PRO A 24 -11.10 -12.29 -9.65
C PRO A 24 -12.06 -11.16 -9.26
N ALA A 25 -11.79 -10.51 -8.12
CA ALA A 25 -12.63 -9.44 -7.63
C ALA A 25 -12.77 -8.34 -8.70
N PRO A 26 -13.96 -7.74 -8.83
CA PRO A 26 -14.22 -6.78 -9.90
C PRO A 26 -13.27 -5.58 -9.81
N GLN A 27 -12.94 -5.02 -10.97
CA GLN A 27 -12.29 -3.72 -11.09
C GLN A 27 -13.35 -2.62 -11.02
N ILE A 28 -13.09 -1.53 -10.29
CA ILE A 28 -14.14 -0.59 -9.90
C ILE A 28 -13.85 0.88 -10.23
N ILE A 29 -12.66 1.22 -10.73
CA ILE A 29 -12.27 2.61 -11.00
C ILE A 29 -13.14 3.19 -12.11
N GLY A 30 -13.95 4.19 -11.76
CA GLY A 30 -14.88 4.85 -12.68
C GLY A 30 -16.20 4.12 -12.89
N ILE A 31 -16.44 2.98 -12.23
CA ILE A 31 -17.75 2.30 -12.31
C ILE A 31 -18.75 3.04 -11.42
N ARG A 32 -19.80 3.58 -12.04
CA ARG A 32 -20.86 4.31 -11.34
C ARG A 32 -22.08 3.41 -11.12
N ASN A 33 -22.75 3.61 -10.00
CA ASN A 33 -24.07 3.05 -9.73
C ASN A 33 -25.12 4.12 -10.04
N ALA A 34 -25.93 3.90 -11.10
CA ALA A 34 -26.94 4.87 -11.52
C ALA A 34 -28.18 4.86 -10.61
N GLU A 35 -28.48 3.73 -9.95
CA GLU A 35 -29.61 3.61 -9.04
C GLU A 35 -29.33 4.28 -7.69
N VAL A 36 -28.07 4.23 -7.25
CA VAL A 36 -27.61 4.88 -6.02
C VAL A 36 -26.34 5.69 -6.31
N PRO A 37 -26.46 6.94 -6.81
CA PRO A 37 -25.33 7.82 -6.99
C PRO A 37 -24.58 8.09 -5.68
N VAL A 38 -23.26 8.29 -5.75
CA VAL A 38 -22.46 8.56 -4.53
C VAL A 38 -22.90 9.84 -3.83
N GLU A 39 -23.42 10.81 -4.58
CA GLU A 39 -23.92 12.09 -4.08
C GLU A 39 -25.25 11.95 -3.31
N SER A 40 -25.98 10.84 -3.48
CA SER A 40 -27.26 10.62 -2.77
C SER A 40 -27.10 9.92 -1.42
N VAL A 41 -25.90 9.50 -1.04
CA VAL A 41 -25.63 8.79 0.22
C VAL A 41 -25.16 9.79 1.28
N ALA A 42 -25.94 9.95 2.35
CA ALA A 42 -25.57 10.77 3.51
C ALA A 42 -24.38 10.16 4.27
N GLU A 43 -23.58 11.00 4.94
CA GLU A 43 -22.46 10.60 5.81
C GLU A 43 -21.36 9.77 5.13
N LEU A 44 -21.29 9.82 3.80
CA LEU A 44 -20.24 9.18 3.03
C LEU A 44 -18.94 10.00 3.09
N THR A 45 -17.84 9.36 3.47
CA THR A 45 -16.51 9.99 3.44
C THR A 45 -15.90 9.88 2.04
N LYS A 46 -15.18 10.92 1.61
CA LYS A 46 -14.52 10.97 0.31
C LYS A 46 -13.04 11.33 0.45
N HIS A 47 -12.19 10.48 -0.11
CA HIS A 47 -10.74 10.68 -0.17
C HIS A 47 -10.28 10.89 -1.61
N ARG A 48 -9.69 12.05 -1.89
CA ARG A 48 -9.01 12.30 -3.18
C ARG A 48 -7.66 11.60 -3.16
N ILE A 49 -7.50 10.59 -4.00
CA ILE A 49 -6.25 9.84 -4.16
C ILE A 49 -5.54 10.31 -5.43
N PHE A 50 -4.30 10.77 -5.31
CA PHE A 50 -3.43 11.01 -6.46
C PHE A 50 -2.67 9.74 -6.80
N ILE A 51 -2.43 9.49 -8.08
CA ILE A 51 -1.83 8.26 -8.58
C ILE A 51 -0.67 8.64 -9.50
N MET A 52 0.50 8.06 -9.24
CA MET A 52 1.63 8.03 -10.15
C MET A 52 1.90 6.57 -10.51
N SER A 53 1.90 6.24 -11.80
CA SER A 53 1.88 4.83 -12.23
C SER A 53 2.87 4.49 -13.34
N THR A 54 3.49 3.32 -13.22
CA THR A 54 4.26 2.69 -14.31
C THR A 54 3.46 1.58 -15.02
N ARG A 55 2.14 1.56 -14.84
CA ARG A 55 1.22 0.67 -15.53
C ARG A 55 0.77 1.28 -16.86
N GLY A 56 0.62 0.45 -17.88
CA GLY A 56 -0.06 0.85 -19.12
C GLY A 56 -1.53 1.16 -18.87
N SER A 57 -2.15 1.97 -19.72
CA SER A 57 -3.60 2.20 -19.68
C SER A 57 -4.38 0.89 -19.90
N SER A 58 -5.66 0.89 -19.58
CA SER A 58 -6.54 -0.24 -19.82
C SER A 58 -7.88 0.21 -20.38
N GLU A 59 -8.32 -0.48 -21.45
CA GLU A 59 -9.68 -0.35 -22.00
C GLU A 59 -10.70 -1.21 -21.24
N VAL A 60 -10.25 -2.02 -20.27
CA VAL A 60 -11.16 -2.83 -19.45
C VAL A 60 -11.88 -1.91 -18.47
N ALA A 61 -13.21 -1.89 -18.54
CA ALA A 61 -14.05 -1.11 -17.65
C ALA A 61 -13.68 -1.36 -16.17
N GLY A 62 -13.53 -0.29 -15.41
CA GLY A 62 -13.15 -0.36 -13.99
C GLY A 62 -11.66 -0.53 -13.73
N ALA A 63 -10.85 -0.98 -14.71
CA ALA A 63 -9.45 -1.28 -14.48
C ALA A 63 -8.59 -0.02 -14.42
N PHE A 64 -8.84 0.93 -15.33
CA PHE A 64 -8.13 2.21 -15.53
C PHE A 64 -6.65 2.05 -15.93
N TYR A 65 -5.90 1.24 -15.18
CA TYR A 65 -4.55 0.79 -15.50
C TYR A 65 -4.48 -0.73 -15.58
N SER A 66 -3.67 -1.23 -16.52
CA SER A 66 -3.47 -2.66 -16.75
C SER A 66 -2.32 -3.24 -15.91
N SER A 67 -2.03 -4.52 -16.11
CA SER A 67 -0.81 -5.15 -15.60
C SER A 67 0.40 -4.96 -16.51
N GLN A 68 0.24 -4.35 -17.68
CA GLN A 68 1.35 -4.10 -18.59
C GLN A 68 2.23 -2.95 -18.09
N ARG A 69 3.51 -2.99 -18.45
CA ARG A 69 4.48 -1.95 -18.08
C ARG A 69 4.34 -0.79 -19.05
N ALA A 70 4.19 0.43 -18.53
CA ALA A 70 4.32 1.65 -19.31
C ALA A 70 5.80 2.06 -19.40
N PRO A 71 6.22 2.69 -20.51
CA PRO A 71 7.56 3.27 -20.62
C PRO A 71 7.74 4.49 -19.69
N ASP A 72 6.68 5.29 -19.55
CA ASP A 72 6.68 6.55 -18.83
C ASP A 72 5.79 6.51 -17.58
N LEU A 73 6.00 7.49 -16.68
CA LEU A 73 5.23 7.65 -15.46
C LEU A 73 3.90 8.36 -15.78
N GLY A 74 2.79 7.62 -15.72
CA GLY A 74 1.45 8.18 -15.84
C GLY A 74 1.01 8.88 -14.55
N MET A 75 0.19 9.92 -14.67
CA MET A 75 -0.36 10.68 -13.54
C MET A 75 -1.88 10.74 -13.63
N ALA A 76 -2.55 10.46 -12.51
CA ALA A 76 -3.99 10.48 -12.42
C ALA A 76 -4.48 10.84 -11.00
N SER A 77 -5.79 11.04 -10.85
CA SER A 77 -6.43 11.06 -9.54
C SER A 77 -7.80 10.44 -9.61
N VAL A 78 -8.28 9.95 -8.47
CA VAL A 78 -9.63 9.39 -8.29
C VAL A 78 -10.22 9.89 -6.98
N ASP A 79 -11.55 9.86 -6.87
CA ASP A 79 -12.25 10.01 -5.60
C ASP A 79 -12.64 8.61 -5.11
N ALA A 80 -12.04 8.17 -4.00
CA ALA A 80 -12.49 6.96 -3.33
C ALA A 80 -13.51 7.32 -2.24
N THR A 81 -14.59 6.55 -2.15
CA THR A 81 -15.63 6.76 -1.15
C THR A 81 -15.68 5.63 -0.15
N VAL A 82 -15.92 5.98 1.11
CA VAL A 82 -16.07 5.05 2.23
C VAL A 82 -17.56 4.98 2.60
N PRO A 83 -18.15 3.78 2.73
CA PRO A 83 -19.55 3.67 3.12
C PRO A 83 -19.76 4.11 4.57
N PRO A 84 -20.93 4.67 4.93
CA PRO A 84 -21.25 5.03 6.33
C PRO A 84 -21.23 3.84 7.29
N THR A 85 -21.34 2.61 6.76
CA THR A 85 -21.30 1.37 7.54
C THR A 85 -19.90 0.82 7.76
N HIS A 86 -18.85 1.58 7.42
CA HIS A 86 -17.48 1.11 7.45
C HIS A 86 -17.02 0.68 8.85
N VAL A 87 -16.32 -0.44 8.92
CA VAL A 87 -15.72 -0.97 10.15
C VAL A 87 -14.20 -0.93 10.05
N LEU A 88 -13.55 -0.40 11.09
CA LEU A 88 -12.09 -0.30 11.14
C LEU A 88 -11.39 -1.63 10.80
N GLY A 89 -10.43 -1.58 9.88
CA GLY A 89 -9.67 -2.75 9.45
C GLY A 89 -10.42 -3.68 8.49
N VAL A 90 -11.66 -3.37 8.11
CA VAL A 90 -12.44 -4.12 7.13
C VAL A 90 -12.43 -3.36 5.80
N LEU A 91 -12.08 -4.04 4.71
CA LEU A 91 -12.25 -3.50 3.37
C LEU A 91 -13.58 -4.01 2.80
N GLU A 92 -14.64 -3.20 2.85
CA GLU A 92 -15.95 -3.51 2.24
C GLU A 92 -15.86 -3.42 0.71
N ARG A 93 -15.14 -4.37 0.11
CA ARG A 93 -14.92 -4.42 -1.33
C ARG A 93 -16.18 -4.90 -2.07
N PRO A 94 -16.54 -4.26 -3.19
CA PRO A 94 -17.57 -4.77 -4.09
C PRO A 94 -17.30 -6.19 -4.58
N LYS A 95 -18.29 -7.07 -4.40
CA LYS A 95 -18.25 -8.45 -4.95
C LYS A 95 -18.93 -8.53 -6.32
N ARG A 96 -19.77 -7.57 -6.65
CA ARG A 96 -20.51 -7.45 -7.91
C ARG A 96 -20.50 -5.99 -8.37
N LEU A 97 -20.77 -5.77 -9.65
CA LEU A 97 -20.91 -4.44 -10.22
C LEU A 97 -22.39 -4.15 -10.51
N PRO A 98 -22.85 -2.89 -10.43
CA PRO A 98 -22.09 -1.74 -9.91
C PRO A 98 -21.96 -1.78 -8.37
N PRO A 99 -20.94 -1.13 -7.77
CA PRO A 99 -20.79 -1.02 -6.31
C PRO A 99 -21.99 -0.33 -5.63
N ASP A 100 -22.35 -0.72 -4.41
CA ASP A 100 -23.35 0.02 -3.60
C ASP A 100 -22.64 0.96 -2.59
N PRO A 101 -22.64 2.29 -2.82
CA PRO A 101 -21.92 3.24 -1.96
C PRO A 101 -22.44 3.31 -0.52
N ARG A 102 -23.61 2.74 -0.22
CA ARG A 102 -24.13 2.67 1.16
C ARG A 102 -23.42 1.62 2.00
N ARG A 103 -22.77 0.64 1.35
CA ARG A 103 -22.24 -0.57 2.00
C ARG A 103 -20.83 -0.93 1.57
N GLU A 104 -20.38 -0.41 0.43
CA GLU A 104 -19.13 -0.80 -0.20
C GLU A 104 -18.31 0.44 -0.57
N PHE A 105 -16.99 0.27 -0.61
CA PHE A 105 -16.12 1.28 -1.17
C PHE A 105 -16.39 1.47 -2.67
N THR A 106 -16.36 2.71 -3.13
CA THR A 106 -16.42 3.03 -4.56
C THR A 106 -15.22 3.86 -4.98
N VAL A 107 -14.90 3.85 -6.27
CA VAL A 107 -13.84 4.69 -6.85
C VAL A 107 -14.40 5.38 -8.08
N VAL A 108 -14.60 6.69 -7.97
CA VAL A 108 -15.26 7.50 -9.00
C VAL A 108 -14.35 8.64 -9.45
N ASN A 109 -14.81 9.38 -10.47
CA ASN A 109 -14.13 10.57 -11.01
C ASN A 109 -12.64 10.37 -11.35
N PRO A 110 -12.28 9.35 -12.16
CA PRO A 110 -10.92 9.23 -12.65
C PRO A 110 -10.57 10.43 -13.54
N VAL A 111 -9.42 11.04 -13.26
CA VAL A 111 -8.86 12.17 -14.03
C VAL A 111 -7.43 11.82 -14.38
N VAL A 112 -7.07 11.90 -15.67
CA VAL A 112 -5.69 11.75 -16.15
C VAL A 112 -5.08 13.13 -16.32
N TYR A 113 -3.83 13.31 -15.90
CA TYR A 113 -3.09 14.56 -16.06
C TYR A 113 -2.05 14.41 -17.17
N SER A 114 -2.11 15.28 -18.17
CA SER A 114 -1.17 15.26 -19.30
C SER A 114 0.19 15.89 -18.98
N THR A 115 0.30 16.65 -17.89
CA THR A 115 1.54 17.35 -17.50
C THR A 115 1.75 17.30 -15.99
N ASP A 116 3.03 17.38 -15.58
CA ASP A 116 3.42 17.49 -14.18
C ASP A 116 2.74 18.69 -13.51
N ASP A 117 2.68 19.84 -14.19
CA ASP A 117 2.15 21.09 -13.63
C ASP A 117 0.67 20.97 -13.27
N ALA A 118 -0.12 20.30 -14.12
CA ALA A 118 -1.53 20.07 -13.85
C ALA A 118 -1.73 19.12 -12.65
N PHE A 119 -0.89 18.08 -12.55
CA PHE A 119 -0.89 17.14 -11.43
C PHE A 119 -0.48 17.82 -10.12
N ILE A 120 0.62 18.58 -10.13
CA ILE A 120 1.13 19.38 -9.00
C ILE A 120 0.07 20.40 -8.56
N ALA A 121 -0.59 21.09 -9.49
CA ALA A 121 -1.67 22.01 -9.17
C ALA A 121 -2.85 21.29 -8.49
N GLY A 122 -3.17 20.06 -8.91
CA GLY A 122 -4.14 19.20 -8.25
C GLY A 122 -3.77 18.91 -6.79
N ILE A 123 -2.55 18.44 -6.55
CA ILE A 123 -2.04 18.17 -5.19
C ILE A 123 -2.06 19.45 -4.35
N ASN A 124 -1.60 20.58 -4.91
CA ASN A 124 -1.53 21.85 -4.20
C ASN A 124 -2.90 22.39 -3.79
N ARG A 125 -3.95 22.14 -4.58
CA ARG A 125 -5.34 22.47 -4.18
C ARG A 125 -5.79 21.66 -2.97
N GLU A 126 -5.45 20.37 -2.90
CA GLU A 126 -5.75 19.56 -1.72
C GLU A 126 -4.91 19.98 -0.51
N LEU A 127 -3.61 20.25 -0.69
CA LEU A 127 -2.74 20.75 0.37
C LEU A 127 -3.22 22.09 0.94
N ALA A 128 -3.76 22.98 0.10
CA ALA A 128 -4.28 24.28 0.52
C ALA A 128 -5.49 24.19 1.46
N LYS A 129 -6.20 23.05 1.50
CA LYS A 129 -7.27 22.80 2.48
C LYS A 129 -6.77 22.58 3.90
N ARG A 130 -5.44 22.48 4.09
CA ARG A 130 -4.78 22.25 5.37
C ARG A 130 -4.04 23.51 5.82
N ALA A 131 -4.05 23.75 7.12
CA ALA A 131 -3.27 24.83 7.72
C ALA A 131 -1.77 24.66 7.43
N PRO A 132 -1.01 25.77 7.30
CA PRO A 132 0.46 25.71 7.27
C PRO A 132 1.01 24.90 8.45
N GLY A 133 2.06 24.12 8.21
CA GLY A 133 2.61 23.15 9.16
C GLY A 133 1.99 21.75 9.09
N ASN A 134 0.82 21.61 8.47
CA ASN A 134 0.08 20.34 8.34
C ASN A 134 -0.03 19.85 6.89
N ARG A 135 0.72 20.45 5.96
CA ARG A 135 0.67 20.11 4.52
C ARG A 135 1.56 18.90 4.23
N LYS A 136 1.06 17.71 4.55
CA LYS A 136 1.80 16.45 4.37
C LYS A 136 1.34 15.67 3.15
N LEU A 137 2.27 14.94 2.52
CA LEU A 137 1.96 13.87 1.57
C LEU A 137 2.17 12.51 2.23
N LEU A 138 1.32 11.53 1.87
CA LEU A 138 1.58 10.11 2.11
C LEU A 138 1.85 9.44 0.76
N ILE A 139 3.05 8.94 0.56
CA ILE A 139 3.39 8.10 -0.60
C ILE A 139 3.13 6.65 -0.19
N PHE A 140 2.14 6.02 -0.81
CA PHE A 140 1.81 4.62 -0.58
C PHE A 140 2.29 3.74 -1.75
N VAL A 141 3.04 2.68 -1.46
CA VAL A 141 3.55 1.73 -2.45
C VAL A 141 2.98 0.35 -2.17
N HIS A 142 2.11 -0.13 -3.04
CA HIS A 142 1.48 -1.45 -2.88
C HIS A 142 2.46 -2.60 -3.12
N GLY A 143 2.07 -3.80 -2.66
CA GLY A 143 2.83 -5.03 -2.81
C GLY A 143 2.53 -5.86 -4.06
N PHE A 144 3.01 -7.09 -4.03
CA PHE A 144 2.78 -8.13 -5.03
C PHE A 144 1.28 -8.44 -5.23
N ASN A 145 0.91 -8.95 -6.41
CA ASN A 145 -0.45 -9.46 -6.68
C ASN A 145 -1.58 -8.41 -6.47
N ASN A 146 -1.37 -7.19 -6.97
CA ASN A 146 -2.35 -6.12 -6.86
C ASN A 146 -2.71 -5.55 -8.24
N THR A 147 -4.00 -5.33 -8.48
CA THR A 147 -4.52 -4.49 -9.56
C THR A 147 -4.51 -3.02 -9.14
N ALA A 148 -4.79 -2.11 -10.07
CA ALA A 148 -4.92 -0.70 -9.73
C ALA A 148 -6.09 -0.44 -8.78
N SER A 149 -7.22 -1.13 -8.98
CA SER A 149 -8.37 -1.07 -8.06
C SER A 149 -7.99 -1.53 -6.64
N ASP A 150 -7.23 -2.64 -6.52
CA ASP A 150 -6.80 -3.15 -5.20
C ASP A 150 -5.93 -2.13 -4.47
N ALA A 151 -4.99 -1.52 -5.20
CA ALA A 151 -4.07 -0.54 -4.63
C ALA A 151 -4.77 0.74 -4.19
N VAL A 152 -5.70 1.27 -4.99
CA VAL A 152 -6.52 2.44 -4.62
C VAL A 152 -7.39 2.12 -3.41
N LEU A 153 -8.09 0.99 -3.43
CA LEU A 153 -8.96 0.59 -2.32
C LEU A 153 -8.19 0.42 -1.02
N ARG A 154 -7.02 -0.25 -1.07
CA ARG A 154 -6.20 -0.45 0.13
C ARG A 154 -5.68 0.87 0.69
N LEU A 155 -5.23 1.80 -0.16
CA LEU A 155 -4.83 3.13 0.31
C LEU A 155 -6.01 3.92 0.87
N SER A 156 -7.18 3.82 0.26
CA SER A 156 -8.38 4.55 0.70
C SER A 156 -8.83 4.06 2.07
N GLN A 157 -8.88 2.75 2.27
CA GLN A 157 -9.10 2.13 3.57
C GLN A 157 -8.03 2.59 4.57
N PHE A 158 -6.75 2.52 4.20
CA PHE A 158 -5.66 2.93 5.07
C PHE A 158 -5.80 4.39 5.54
N VAL A 159 -6.14 5.32 4.64
CA VAL A 159 -6.31 6.74 4.98
C VAL A 159 -7.49 6.95 5.93
N GLU A 160 -8.61 6.28 5.66
CA GLU A 160 -9.79 6.31 6.53
C GLU A 160 -9.47 5.74 7.92
N ASP A 161 -9.00 4.49 7.94
CA ASP A 161 -8.73 3.71 9.14
C ASP A 161 -7.70 4.38 10.06
N THR A 162 -6.66 4.98 9.47
CA THR A 162 -5.62 5.70 10.23
C THR A 162 -6.00 7.13 10.58
N GLY A 163 -7.09 7.65 10.01
CA GLY A 163 -7.46 9.05 10.07
C GLY A 163 -6.38 9.98 9.51
N PHE A 164 -5.61 9.53 8.52
CA PHE A 164 -4.49 10.30 7.97
C PHE A 164 -4.97 11.63 7.39
N GLN A 165 -4.48 12.73 7.94
CA GLN A 165 -4.97 14.06 7.59
C GLN A 165 -4.27 14.67 6.37
N GLY A 166 -3.18 14.10 5.85
CA GLY A 166 -2.44 14.62 4.69
C GLY A 166 -3.06 14.25 3.34
N VAL A 167 -2.35 14.53 2.25
CA VAL A 167 -2.77 14.20 0.87
C VAL A 167 -2.18 12.84 0.45
N PRO A 168 -3.01 11.83 0.17
CA PRO A 168 -2.53 10.51 -0.23
C PRO A 168 -2.13 10.46 -1.72
N VAL A 169 -0.96 9.88 -1.97
CA VAL A 169 -0.37 9.64 -3.29
C VAL A 169 -0.04 8.15 -3.41
N LEU A 170 -0.73 7.46 -4.30
CA LEU A 170 -0.44 6.08 -4.66
C LEU A 170 0.67 6.02 -5.72
N PHE A 171 1.77 5.34 -5.41
CA PHE A 171 2.70 4.88 -6.44
C PHE A 171 2.38 3.45 -6.82
N THR A 172 1.81 3.25 -8.01
CA THR A 172 1.37 1.93 -8.48
C THR A 172 2.19 1.43 -9.66
N TRP A 173 2.85 0.30 -9.46
CA TRP A 173 3.73 -0.34 -10.44
C TRP A 173 3.06 -1.55 -11.09
N ALA A 174 3.56 -1.99 -12.25
CA ALA A 174 2.95 -3.03 -13.09
C ALA A 174 2.99 -4.46 -12.50
N SER A 175 2.33 -4.67 -11.37
CA SER A 175 2.00 -5.99 -10.84
C SER A 175 1.00 -6.68 -11.75
N ALA A 176 1.24 -7.97 -12.00
CA ALA A 176 0.40 -8.86 -12.78
C ALA A 176 -0.93 -9.18 -12.12
N ALA A 177 -1.11 -8.87 -10.83
CA ALA A 177 -2.26 -9.29 -10.04
C ALA A 177 -2.51 -10.81 -10.11
N LYS A 178 -1.43 -11.59 -10.13
CA LYS A 178 -1.48 -13.06 -10.13
C LYS A 178 -0.42 -13.64 -9.21
N GLY A 179 -0.86 -14.47 -8.25
CA GLY A 179 0.01 -15.20 -7.31
C GLY A 179 1.12 -16.02 -7.97
N THR A 180 0.89 -16.52 -9.18
CA THR A 180 1.88 -17.32 -9.95
C THR A 180 2.90 -16.48 -10.71
N ARG A 181 2.75 -15.15 -10.75
CA ARG A 181 3.59 -14.23 -11.53
C ARG A 181 4.58 -13.43 -10.68
N TYR A 182 5.06 -14.02 -9.58
CA TYR A 182 6.02 -13.40 -8.67
C TYR A 182 7.27 -12.83 -9.36
N VAL A 183 7.90 -13.59 -10.26
CA VAL A 183 9.11 -13.12 -10.99
C VAL A 183 8.79 -11.96 -11.95
N TYR A 184 7.62 -11.99 -12.58
CA TYR A 184 7.18 -10.87 -13.41
C TYR A 184 7.04 -9.62 -12.57
N ASP A 185 6.42 -9.73 -11.39
CA ASP A 185 6.22 -8.63 -10.46
C ASP A 185 7.55 -8.08 -9.93
N LEU A 186 8.49 -8.95 -9.56
CA LEU A 186 9.84 -8.54 -9.13
C LEU A 186 10.55 -7.73 -10.23
N ASN A 187 10.49 -8.20 -11.48
CA ASN A 187 11.05 -7.50 -12.63
C ASN A 187 10.30 -6.18 -12.93
N SER A 188 8.97 -6.16 -12.78
CA SER A 188 8.17 -4.95 -12.94
C SER A 188 8.49 -3.90 -11.88
N ALA A 189 8.72 -4.32 -10.63
CA ALA A 189 9.19 -3.43 -9.57
C ALA A 189 10.55 -2.82 -9.95
N LEU A 190 11.52 -3.63 -10.37
CA LEU A 190 12.84 -3.12 -10.81
C LEU A 190 12.76 -2.20 -12.05
N ILE A 191 11.83 -2.45 -12.97
CA ILE A 191 11.57 -1.56 -14.11
C ILE A 191 10.95 -0.24 -13.65
N ALA A 192 10.14 -0.23 -12.59
CA ALA A 192 9.57 0.97 -12.00
C ALA A 192 10.60 1.79 -11.18
N ARG A 193 11.70 1.18 -10.73
CA ARG A 193 12.77 1.80 -9.93
C ARG A 193 13.20 3.20 -10.41
N PRO A 194 13.60 3.42 -11.69
CA PRO A 194 13.99 4.75 -12.15
C PRO A 194 12.89 5.80 -11.99
N GLN A 195 11.61 5.40 -12.06
CA GLN A 195 10.48 6.31 -11.94
C GLN A 195 10.23 6.78 -10.50
N VAL A 196 10.86 6.15 -9.49
CA VAL A 196 10.88 6.70 -8.12
C VAL A 196 11.61 8.05 -8.10
N ARG A 197 12.67 8.22 -8.91
CA ARG A 197 13.35 9.51 -9.07
C ARG A 197 12.41 10.56 -9.68
N THR A 198 11.71 10.17 -10.75
CA THR A 198 10.76 11.06 -11.44
C THR A 198 9.65 11.49 -10.50
N MET A 199 9.02 10.53 -9.80
CA MET A 199 8.03 10.79 -8.75
C MET A 199 8.56 11.78 -7.70
N ALA A 200 9.73 11.53 -7.12
CA ALA A 200 10.31 12.41 -6.11
C ALA A 200 10.56 13.82 -6.66
N ALA A 201 11.08 13.94 -7.88
CA ALA A 201 11.31 15.23 -8.52
C ALA A 201 10.01 16.02 -8.76
N THR A 202 8.95 15.36 -9.23
CA THR A 202 7.63 15.98 -9.41
C THR A 202 7.01 16.39 -8.07
N LEU A 203 7.03 15.50 -7.06
CA LEU A 203 6.44 15.79 -5.75
C LEU A 203 7.19 16.89 -4.98
N ASN A 204 8.51 17.02 -5.15
CA ASN A 204 9.31 18.10 -4.56
C ASN A 204 8.96 19.49 -5.08
N ARG A 205 8.18 19.60 -6.16
CA ARG A 205 7.69 20.88 -6.72
C ARG A 205 6.30 21.26 -6.17
N THR A 206 5.72 20.45 -5.29
CA THR A 206 4.46 20.75 -4.60
C THR A 206 4.70 21.66 -3.40
N ASN A 207 3.61 22.18 -2.82
CA ASN A 207 3.63 22.97 -1.59
C ASN A 207 3.61 22.11 -0.32
N ALA A 208 3.96 20.82 -0.43
CA ALA A 208 4.02 19.93 0.72
C ALA A 208 5.26 20.25 1.56
N GLU A 209 5.06 20.23 2.87
CA GLU A 209 6.07 20.58 3.86
C GLU A 209 6.76 19.34 4.42
N ARG A 210 6.12 18.17 4.28
CA ARG A 210 6.56 16.86 4.77
C ARG A 210 6.04 15.72 3.90
N ILE A 211 6.79 14.62 3.90
CA ILE A 211 6.41 13.37 3.25
C ILE A 211 6.51 12.22 4.25
N ASP A 212 5.47 11.40 4.31
CA ASP A 212 5.52 10.05 4.87
C ASP A 212 5.50 9.03 3.72
N VAL A 213 6.28 7.96 3.86
CA VAL A 213 6.32 6.85 2.90
C VAL A 213 5.81 5.60 3.60
N PHE A 214 4.83 4.93 3.01
CA PHE A 214 4.33 3.64 3.46
C PHE A 214 4.41 2.64 2.31
N ALA A 215 5.14 1.54 2.51
CA ALA A 215 5.30 0.50 1.50
C ALA A 215 4.94 -0.86 2.07
N HIS A 216 4.31 -1.72 1.26
CA HIS A 216 3.90 -3.05 1.68
C HIS A 216 4.54 -4.16 0.84
N SER A 217 4.97 -5.24 1.48
CA SER A 217 5.44 -6.47 0.82
C SER A 217 6.53 -6.17 -0.22
N MET A 218 6.39 -6.62 -1.47
CA MET A 218 7.33 -6.32 -2.56
C MET A 218 7.44 -4.81 -2.90
N GLY A 219 6.46 -3.99 -2.51
CA GLY A 219 6.57 -2.53 -2.60
C GLY A 219 7.67 -1.96 -1.71
N THR A 220 8.02 -2.64 -0.61
CA THR A 220 9.15 -2.26 0.25
C THR A 220 10.49 -2.44 -0.47
N PHE A 221 10.63 -3.51 -1.24
CA PHE A 221 11.81 -3.75 -2.09
C PHE A 221 11.99 -2.60 -3.10
N LEU A 222 10.93 -2.24 -3.83
CA LEU A 222 10.95 -1.11 -4.76
C LEU A 222 11.28 0.22 -4.06
N THR A 223 10.71 0.44 -2.88
CA THR A 223 10.97 1.65 -2.08
C THR A 223 12.44 1.73 -1.66
N MET A 224 13.02 0.63 -1.17
CA MET A 224 14.43 0.58 -0.79
C MET A 224 15.37 0.78 -1.98
N GLU A 225 15.08 0.15 -3.12
CA GLU A 225 15.83 0.38 -4.37
C GLU A 225 15.80 1.86 -4.80
N GLY A 226 14.64 2.50 -4.68
CA GLY A 226 14.46 3.93 -4.96
C GLY A 226 15.25 4.83 -4.00
N LEU A 227 15.17 4.56 -2.69
CA LEU A 227 15.90 5.30 -1.66
C LEU A 227 17.42 5.20 -1.86
N VAL A 228 17.95 4.00 -2.09
CA VAL A 228 19.37 3.78 -2.39
C VAL A 228 19.78 4.51 -3.66
N SER A 229 18.96 4.44 -4.72
CA SER A 229 19.22 5.18 -5.96
C SER A 229 19.28 6.70 -5.73
N GLN A 230 18.37 7.27 -4.93
CA GLN A 230 18.40 8.70 -4.58
C GLN A 230 19.61 9.07 -3.72
N GLN A 231 20.01 8.20 -2.78
CA GLN A 231 21.15 8.40 -1.90
C GLN A 231 22.46 8.43 -2.71
N VAL A 232 22.68 7.44 -3.57
CA VAL A 232 23.86 7.36 -4.45
C VAL A 232 23.93 8.57 -5.39
N ALA A 233 22.77 9.05 -5.85
CA ALA A 233 22.70 10.22 -6.71
C ALA A 233 22.82 11.56 -5.96
N GLY A 234 23.01 11.55 -4.63
CA GLY A 234 23.11 12.76 -3.81
C GLY A 234 21.82 13.57 -3.70
N ARG A 235 20.66 12.97 -4.00
CA ARG A 235 19.35 13.65 -4.03
C ARG A 235 18.47 13.33 -2.82
N LEU A 236 18.73 12.23 -2.11
CA LEU A 236 17.94 11.86 -0.95
C LEU A 236 18.09 12.90 0.16
N GLY A 237 16.96 13.48 0.60
CA GLY A 237 16.93 14.53 1.62
C GLY A 237 17.19 15.96 1.13
N THR A 238 17.30 16.18 -0.19
CA THR A 238 17.50 17.53 -0.77
C THR A 238 16.20 18.30 -1.04
N GLY A 239 15.06 17.61 -1.03
CA GLY A 239 13.74 18.19 -1.27
C GLY A 239 12.90 18.28 0.01
N ILE A 240 11.61 17.94 -0.11
CA ILE A 240 10.69 17.94 1.02
C ILE A 240 11.19 16.93 2.07
N PRO A 241 11.28 17.31 3.36
CA PRO A 241 11.73 16.40 4.40
C PRO A 241 10.84 15.17 4.52
N ILE A 242 11.46 13.98 4.53
CA ILE A 242 10.77 12.73 4.85
C ILE A 242 10.68 12.63 6.36
N ASP A 243 9.47 12.48 6.90
CA ASP A 243 9.26 12.29 8.33
C ASP A 243 9.42 10.82 8.71
N HIS A 244 8.68 9.93 8.04
CA HIS A 244 8.68 8.50 8.29
C HIS A 244 8.75 7.66 7.01
N ILE A 245 9.42 6.50 7.10
CA ILE A 245 9.47 5.46 6.08
C ILE A 245 9.02 4.16 6.73
N VAL A 246 7.79 3.75 6.47
CA VAL A 246 7.20 2.54 7.03
C VAL A 246 7.26 1.43 5.99
N LEU A 247 7.94 0.34 6.32
CA LEU A 247 8.06 -0.85 5.50
C LEU A 247 7.27 -1.99 6.17
N ALA A 248 6.07 -2.27 5.66
CA ALA A 248 5.18 -3.29 6.20
C ALA A 248 5.37 -4.64 5.51
N ALA A 249 5.56 -5.69 6.32
CA ALA A 249 5.87 -7.05 5.91
C ALA A 249 6.92 -7.13 4.79
N PRO A 250 8.15 -6.58 4.98
CA PRO A 250 9.06 -6.36 3.86
C PRO A 250 9.46 -7.66 3.15
N ASP A 251 9.06 -7.78 1.89
CA ASP A 251 9.47 -8.88 1.02
C ASP A 251 10.80 -8.52 0.35
N ILE A 252 11.86 -8.47 1.15
CA ILE A 252 13.24 -8.19 0.74
C ILE A 252 14.14 -9.30 1.25
N ASP A 253 15.12 -9.69 0.43
CA ASP A 253 16.18 -10.60 0.84
C ASP A 253 16.99 -9.97 1.97
N ILE A 254 17.30 -10.72 3.03
CA ILE A 254 17.97 -10.15 4.21
C ILE A 254 19.37 -9.58 3.89
N ASP A 255 20.12 -10.20 2.98
CA ASP A 255 21.46 -9.74 2.61
C ASP A 255 21.39 -8.56 1.64
N LEU A 256 20.40 -8.55 0.76
CA LEU A 256 20.08 -7.37 -0.04
C LEU A 256 19.69 -6.19 0.86
N PHE A 257 18.85 -6.41 1.85
CA PHE A 257 18.42 -5.36 2.77
C PHE A 257 19.60 -4.80 3.57
N ARG A 258 20.50 -5.66 4.08
CA ARG A 258 21.74 -5.22 4.73
C ARG A 258 22.58 -4.33 3.82
N THR A 259 22.73 -4.72 2.55
CA THR A 259 23.45 -3.94 1.54
C THR A 259 22.78 -2.58 1.31
N GLN A 260 21.46 -2.57 1.13
CA GLN A 260 20.67 -1.35 0.91
C GLN A 260 20.75 -0.40 2.12
N ILE A 261 20.54 -0.91 3.34
CA ILE A 261 20.59 -0.11 4.57
C ILE A 261 21.98 0.48 4.81
N THR A 262 23.05 -0.27 4.51
CA THR A 262 24.43 0.23 4.66
C THR A 262 24.71 1.41 3.74
N ALA A 263 24.09 1.45 2.55
CA ALA A 263 24.22 2.58 1.63
C ALA A 263 23.50 3.84 2.12
N LEU A 264 22.49 3.74 2.99
CA LEU A 264 21.68 4.87 3.45
C LEU A 264 22.35 5.66 4.57
N HIS A 265 22.23 6.99 4.49
CA HIS A 265 22.72 7.88 5.54
C HIS A 265 22.00 7.60 6.89
N PRO A 266 22.70 7.68 8.04
CA PRO A 266 22.11 7.42 9.35
C PRO A 266 20.85 8.24 9.68
N SER A 267 20.73 9.46 9.16
CA SER A 267 19.54 10.30 9.36
C SER A 267 18.27 9.74 8.69
N ILE A 268 18.43 8.96 7.61
CA ILE A 268 17.33 8.27 6.93
C ILE A 268 16.96 7.00 7.69
N LYS A 269 17.96 6.21 8.11
CA LYS A 269 17.73 4.98 8.89
C LYS A 269 16.92 5.22 10.16
N LYS A 270 17.20 6.32 10.87
CA LYS A 270 16.45 6.78 12.07
C LYS A 270 14.98 7.15 11.81
N ARG A 271 14.53 7.15 10.55
CA ARG A 271 13.15 7.43 10.15
C ARG A 271 12.46 6.19 9.60
N MET A 272 13.14 5.04 9.61
CA MET A 272 12.62 3.79 9.06
C MET A 272 12.01 2.91 10.14
N PHE A 273 10.78 2.45 9.88
CA PHE A 273 9.99 1.59 10.74
C PHE A 273 9.64 0.33 9.98
N LEU A 274 10.05 -0.83 10.49
CA LEU A 274 9.79 -2.13 9.89
C LEU A 274 8.68 -2.81 10.67
N LEU A 275 7.55 -3.09 10.02
CA LEU A 275 6.49 -3.88 10.62
C LEU A 275 6.68 -5.33 10.15
N ILE A 276 7.04 -6.21 11.07
CA ILE A 276 7.36 -7.61 10.78
C ILE A 276 6.39 -8.56 11.49
N SER A 277 6.29 -9.79 11.01
CA SER A 277 5.51 -10.86 11.65
C SER A 277 6.09 -12.21 11.27
N LYS A 278 6.53 -13.00 12.26
CA LYS A 278 7.15 -14.32 12.01
C LYS A 278 6.19 -15.31 11.32
N ASP A 279 4.89 -15.19 11.58
CA ASP A 279 3.86 -16.11 11.05
C ASP A 279 3.27 -15.71 9.69
N ASP A 280 3.93 -14.79 8.97
CA ASP A 280 3.46 -14.30 7.68
C ASP A 280 3.47 -15.41 6.60
N ALA A 281 2.27 -15.78 6.14
CA ALA A 281 2.07 -16.87 5.19
C ALA A 281 2.55 -16.53 3.76
N ALA A 282 2.44 -15.27 3.35
CA ALA A 282 2.84 -14.86 2.00
C ALA A 282 4.37 -14.83 1.88
N LEU A 283 5.08 -14.44 2.93
CA LEU A 283 6.55 -14.47 2.96
C LEU A 283 7.10 -15.90 2.95
N ARG A 284 6.35 -16.90 3.45
CA ARG A 284 6.72 -18.31 3.26
C ARG A 284 6.68 -18.72 1.79
N LEU A 285 5.73 -18.19 1.01
CA LEU A 285 5.64 -18.46 -0.43
C LEU A 285 6.79 -17.76 -1.19
N SER A 286 7.07 -16.48 -0.90
CA SER A 286 8.18 -15.77 -1.54
C SER A 286 9.53 -16.42 -1.19
N ARG A 287 9.74 -16.82 0.07
CA ARG A 287 10.91 -17.60 0.50
C ARG A 287 11.06 -18.91 -0.29
N ARG A 288 9.97 -19.66 -0.52
CA ARG A 288 10.01 -20.89 -1.35
C ARG A 288 10.41 -20.59 -2.79
N ILE A 289 9.85 -19.55 -3.38
CA ILE A 289 10.19 -19.14 -4.76
C ILE A 289 11.65 -18.66 -4.86
N ALA A 290 12.15 -17.99 -3.81
CA ALA A 290 13.51 -17.46 -3.72
C ALA A 290 14.55 -18.51 -3.25
N GLY A 291 14.27 -19.82 -3.35
CA GLY A 291 15.24 -20.86 -3.01
C GLY A 291 15.53 -21.02 -1.50
N GLY A 292 14.64 -20.55 -0.63
CA GLY A 292 14.72 -20.73 0.82
C GLY A 292 15.34 -19.56 1.59
N VAL A 293 15.74 -18.48 0.92
CA VAL A 293 16.41 -17.34 1.55
C VAL A 293 15.47 -16.57 2.51
N PRO A 294 15.92 -16.25 3.74
CA PRO A 294 15.12 -15.47 4.68
C PRO A 294 14.70 -14.10 4.15
N ARG A 295 13.46 -13.70 4.45
CA ARG A 295 12.90 -12.39 4.08
C ARG A 295 12.85 -11.49 5.31
N VAL A 296 13.09 -10.20 5.13
CA VAL A 296 13.12 -9.20 6.20
C VAL A 296 11.83 -9.22 7.04
N GLY A 297 10.66 -9.33 6.42
CA GLY A 297 9.38 -9.33 7.13
C GLY A 297 9.14 -10.52 8.07
N ALA A 298 9.96 -11.56 8.00
CA ALA A 298 9.94 -12.70 8.90
C ALA A 298 11.30 -12.93 9.60
N ALA A 299 12.21 -11.94 9.57
CA ALA A 299 13.52 -12.02 10.20
C ALA A 299 13.45 -11.75 11.70
N ASP A 300 14.56 -12.00 12.40
CA ASP A 300 14.67 -11.70 13.82
C ASP A 300 14.72 -10.18 14.09
N ALA A 301 13.90 -9.72 15.02
CA ALA A 301 13.70 -8.30 15.29
C ALA A 301 14.97 -7.63 15.86
N LEU A 302 15.72 -8.32 16.73
CA LEU A 302 16.97 -7.82 17.31
C LEU A 302 18.08 -7.73 16.26
N LEU A 303 18.10 -8.66 15.29
CA LEU A 303 19.04 -8.59 14.18
C LEU A 303 18.79 -7.38 13.30
N LEU A 304 17.52 -7.05 13.04
CA LEU A 304 17.14 -5.90 12.22
C LEU A 304 17.41 -4.57 12.95
N GLU A 305 17.11 -4.47 14.24
CA GLU A 305 17.33 -3.26 15.04
C GLU A 305 18.81 -2.83 15.04
N LYS A 306 19.74 -3.79 15.15
CA LYS A 306 21.19 -3.57 15.04
C LYS A 306 21.64 -2.92 13.73
N LEU A 307 20.80 -2.91 12.69
CA LEU A 307 21.07 -2.23 11.42
C LEU A 307 20.77 -0.72 11.46
N GLY A 308 20.25 -0.20 12.57
CA GLY A 308 19.99 1.23 12.75
C GLY A 308 18.55 1.66 12.48
N VAL A 309 17.61 0.71 12.41
CA VAL A 309 16.19 0.94 12.09
C VAL A 309 15.29 0.60 13.29
N THR A 310 14.08 1.14 13.32
CA THR A 310 13.08 0.75 14.32
C THR A 310 12.27 -0.43 13.80
N VAL A 311 12.08 -1.45 14.62
CA VAL A 311 11.34 -2.67 14.31
C VAL A 311 10.12 -2.74 15.21
N ILE A 312 8.96 -2.99 14.61
CA ILE A 312 7.67 -3.19 15.25
C ILE A 312 7.27 -4.64 14.94
N ASP A 313 7.38 -5.52 15.92
CA ASP A 313 7.04 -6.94 15.78
C ASP A 313 5.56 -7.17 16.12
N LEU A 314 4.82 -7.63 15.11
CA LEU A 314 3.38 -7.89 15.14
C LEU A 314 3.07 -9.40 15.27
N SER A 315 4.06 -10.22 15.65
CA SER A 315 3.88 -11.68 15.73
C SER A 315 2.83 -12.08 16.77
N GLN A 316 2.68 -11.33 17.86
CA GLN A 316 1.72 -11.60 18.94
C GLN A 316 0.32 -11.03 18.70
N ILE A 317 0.04 -10.51 17.50
CA ILE A 317 -1.29 -9.99 17.14
C ILE A 317 -2.07 -11.10 16.46
N ASP A 318 -3.08 -11.64 17.14
CA ASP A 318 -3.89 -12.75 16.64
C ASP A 318 -5.03 -12.29 15.71
N ASP A 319 -5.53 -11.07 15.90
CA ASP A 319 -6.71 -10.57 15.19
C ASP A 319 -6.36 -9.82 13.89
N SER A 320 -6.59 -10.46 12.75
CA SER A 320 -6.68 -9.73 11.48
C SER A 320 -7.74 -10.32 10.55
N ASN A 321 -8.76 -9.52 10.24
CA ASN A 321 -9.79 -9.87 9.25
C ASN A 321 -9.22 -10.02 7.82
N SER A 322 -7.99 -9.55 7.59
CA SER A 322 -7.28 -9.56 6.31
C SER A 322 -6.15 -10.60 6.20
N GLY A 323 -5.92 -11.42 7.24
CA GLY A 323 -4.84 -12.40 7.30
C GLY A 323 -3.46 -11.83 7.67
N SER A 324 -2.52 -12.73 8.01
CA SER A 324 -1.25 -12.39 8.66
C SER A 324 -0.31 -11.49 7.84
N HIS A 325 -0.44 -11.44 6.51
CA HIS A 325 0.37 -10.59 5.63
C HIS A 325 -0.13 -9.14 5.52
N SER A 326 -1.36 -8.88 5.97
CA SER A 326 -2.02 -7.57 5.88
C SER A 326 -2.44 -7.03 7.24
N LYS A 327 -1.86 -7.53 8.35
CA LYS A 327 -2.18 -7.08 9.72
C LYS A 327 -2.15 -5.55 9.87
N PHE A 328 -1.26 -4.86 9.15
CA PHE A 328 -1.15 -3.40 9.14
C PHE A 328 -2.43 -2.64 8.76
N ALA A 329 -3.34 -3.27 8.01
CA ALA A 329 -4.60 -2.69 7.55
C ALA A 329 -5.82 -3.51 7.98
N GLY A 330 -5.63 -4.51 8.84
CA GLY A 330 -6.70 -5.41 9.28
C GLY A 330 -6.78 -5.64 10.78
N SER A 331 -5.81 -5.14 11.56
CA SER A 331 -5.87 -5.02 13.01
C SER A 331 -6.14 -3.56 13.36
N PRO A 332 -7.26 -3.24 14.02
CA PRO A 332 -7.56 -1.88 14.48
C PRO A 332 -6.45 -1.27 15.33
N GLU A 333 -5.80 -2.06 16.18
CA GLU A 333 -4.72 -1.63 17.06
C GLU A 333 -3.49 -1.18 16.27
N VAL A 334 -3.08 -1.95 15.25
CA VAL A 334 -1.94 -1.61 14.39
C VAL A 334 -2.25 -0.37 13.55
N VAL A 335 -3.47 -0.30 13.02
CA VAL A 335 -3.95 0.87 12.27
C VAL A 335 -3.89 2.12 13.13
N GLN A 336 -4.44 2.08 14.35
CA GLN A 336 -4.45 3.23 15.25
C GLN A 336 -3.03 3.64 15.65
N LEU A 337 -2.14 2.68 15.87
CA LEU A 337 -0.73 2.94 16.14
C LEU A 337 -0.07 3.68 14.96
N ILE A 338 -0.29 3.20 13.73
CA ILE A 338 0.24 3.83 12.52
C ILE A 338 -0.35 5.24 12.35
N GLY A 339 -1.66 5.40 12.51
CA GLY A 339 -2.35 6.69 12.41
C GLY A 339 -1.84 7.71 13.42
N ALA A 340 -1.66 7.29 14.67
CA ALA A 340 -1.11 8.15 15.72
C ALA A 340 0.28 8.67 15.37
N GLY A 341 1.17 7.84 14.84
CA GLY A 341 2.51 8.29 14.46
C GLY A 341 2.54 9.12 13.18
N LEU A 342 1.79 8.75 12.13
CA LEU A 342 1.71 9.52 10.87
C LEU A 342 1.09 10.92 11.07
N ASN A 343 0.06 11.00 11.91
CA ASN A 343 -0.59 12.28 12.21
C ASN A 343 0.21 13.13 13.20
N SER A 344 1.13 12.54 13.97
CA SER A 344 2.00 13.31 14.83
C SER A 344 3.05 14.09 14.04
N ASN A 345 3.34 15.34 14.44
CA ASN A 345 4.47 16.11 13.92
C ASN A 345 5.81 15.69 14.58
N ARG A 346 5.83 14.53 15.24
CA ARG A 346 6.97 14.01 16.00
C ARG A 346 7.35 12.64 15.46
N ARG A 347 8.62 12.25 15.63
CA ARG A 347 9.11 10.92 15.24
C ARG A 347 8.37 9.85 16.05
N PHE A 348 7.86 8.82 15.37
CA PHE A 348 7.45 7.55 16.01
C PHE A 348 8.54 7.11 17.02
N GLY A 349 8.14 6.84 18.27
CA GLY A 349 9.03 6.25 19.27
C GLY A 349 9.87 7.19 20.13
N LYS A 350 9.81 8.53 20.00
CA LYS A 350 10.33 9.39 21.08
C LYS A 350 9.37 9.34 22.27
N THR A 351 9.86 8.79 23.39
CA THR A 351 9.23 8.69 24.72
C THR A 351 8.99 10.06 25.35
N GLY A 352 8.19 10.90 24.68
CA GLY A 352 7.85 12.25 25.09
C GLY A 352 6.39 12.57 24.84
N SER A 353 5.53 12.06 25.70
CA SER A 353 4.24 12.63 26.11
C SER A 353 3.22 12.94 25.00
N SER A 354 2.73 11.91 24.31
CA SER A 354 1.28 11.85 24.08
C SER A 354 0.77 10.65 24.86
N THR A 355 -0.05 10.89 25.88
CA THR A 355 -0.66 9.85 26.73
C THR A 355 -1.29 8.75 25.89
N THR A 356 -1.96 9.09 24.79
CA THR A 356 -2.62 8.15 23.88
C THR A 356 -1.68 7.14 23.19
N PHE A 357 -0.52 7.57 22.67
CA PHE A 357 0.42 6.65 22.00
C PHE A 357 1.12 5.71 23.00
N GLN A 358 1.44 6.22 24.20
CA GLN A 358 2.03 5.41 25.27
C GLN A 358 1.00 4.43 25.87
N GLU A 359 -0.25 4.83 26.01
CA GLU A 359 -1.36 3.97 26.42
C GLU A 359 -1.67 2.89 25.38
N LEU A 360 -1.66 3.24 24.09
CA LEU A 360 -1.81 2.28 22.99
C LEU A 360 -0.68 1.25 23.00
N LEU A 361 0.56 1.67 23.22
CA LEU A 361 1.70 0.74 23.32
C LEU A 361 1.68 -0.11 24.60
N ALA A 362 1.19 0.43 25.72
CA ALA A 362 1.09 -0.31 26.97
C ALA A 362 0.01 -1.41 26.93
N ASN A 363 -1.03 -1.21 26.14
CA ASN A 363 -2.20 -2.09 26.08
C ASN A 363 -2.25 -3.00 24.85
N THR A 364 -1.29 -2.89 23.93
CA THR A 364 -1.23 -3.74 22.72
C THR A 364 -0.02 -4.67 22.82
N PRO A 365 -0.12 -5.97 22.48
CA PRO A 365 1.01 -6.91 22.51
C PRO A 365 1.97 -6.68 21.34
N ILE A 366 2.50 -5.46 21.21
CA ILE A 366 3.46 -5.06 20.18
C ILE A 366 4.82 -4.87 20.83
N MET A 367 5.84 -5.52 20.26
CA MET A 367 7.22 -5.26 20.66
C MET A 367 7.84 -4.21 19.74
N ILE A 368 8.33 -3.11 20.31
CA ILE A 368 9.09 -2.09 19.59
C ILE A 368 10.55 -2.15 20.01
N LEU A 369 11.43 -2.30 19.04
CA LEU A 369 12.89 -2.26 19.20
C LEU A 369 13.40 -1.09 18.35
N GLY A 370 14.16 -0.16 18.92
CA GLY A 370 14.64 1.00 18.17
C GLY A 370 15.77 1.77 18.84
N ASN A 371 16.42 2.60 18.02
CA ASN A 371 17.55 3.48 18.39
C ASN A 371 17.15 4.87 18.88
#